data_AF-A0A1B2RUE3-F1
#
_entry.id   AF-A0A1B2RUE3-F1
#
_cell.length_a   1.000
_cell.length_b   1.000
_cell.length_c   1.000
_cell.angle_alpha   90.00
_cell.angle_beta   90.00
_cell.angle_gamma   90.00
#
_symmetry.space_group_name_H-M   'P 1'
#
loop_
_entity.id
_entity.type
_entity.pdbx_description
1 polymer ?
#
loop_
_entity_poly.entity_id
_entity_poly.type
_entity_poly.pdbx_seq_one_letter_code
_entity_poly.pdbx_strand_id
1 'polypeptide(L)'
;KLGDIIRANSNVKQAEQEGSPQHIAAELKGLLQFHVATLMDNDMAGAPQALQKGGRPIKAIRGRLKGKEGRLRGNLMGKRVDFSARTVITGDPNLSLDEVGVPVSIARTLTYPETVTPMNIHKLHQLVQNGPKEHPG
;
A
#
# COMPACT_ATOMS: atom_id res chain seq x y z
N LYS A 1 -18.72 -2.77 -5.34
CA LYS A 1 -18.95 -1.35 -5.72
C LYS A 1 -18.93 -1.12 -7.23
N LEU A 2 -17.81 -1.29 -7.95
CA LEU A 2 -17.80 -1.14 -9.42
C LEU A 2 -18.80 -2.09 -10.11
N GLY A 3 -18.88 -3.35 -9.68
CA GLY A 3 -19.91 -4.28 -10.18
C GLY A 3 -21.35 -3.87 -9.83
N ASP A 4 -21.56 -3.07 -8.78
CA ASP A 4 -22.90 -2.55 -8.43
C ASP A 4 -23.26 -1.36 -9.33
N ILE A 5 -22.27 -0.53 -9.66
CA ILE A 5 -22.42 0.58 -10.63
C ILE A 5 -22.76 0.03 -12.01
N ILE A 6 -22.05 -0.99 -12.49
CA ILE A 6 -22.30 -1.59 -13.81
C ILE A 6 -23.72 -2.18 -13.89
N ARG A 7 -24.16 -2.87 -12.84
CA ARG A 7 -25.52 -3.42 -12.75
C ARG A 7 -26.58 -2.32 -12.73
N ALA A 8 -26.43 -1.32 -11.87
CA ALA A 8 -27.35 -0.17 -11.81
C ALA A 8 -27.42 0.57 -13.16
N ASN A 9 -26.28 0.76 -13.83
CA ASN A 9 -26.22 1.39 -15.14
C ASN A 9 -26.94 0.58 -16.23
N SER A 10 -26.81 -0.76 -16.20
CA SER A 10 -27.52 -1.64 -17.13
C SER A 10 -29.03 -1.55 -16.93
N ASN A 11 -29.49 -1.50 -15.68
CA ASN A 11 -30.91 -1.36 -15.34
C ASN A 11 -31.47 0.01 -15.79
N VAL A 12 -30.73 1.10 -15.60
CA VAL A 12 -31.13 2.43 -16.10
C VAL A 12 -31.26 2.40 -17.62
N LYS A 13 -30.27 1.83 -18.32
CA LYS A 13 -30.27 1.72 -19.78
C LYS A 13 -31.47 0.91 -20.29
N GLN A 14 -31.78 -0.20 -19.64
CA GLN A 14 -32.93 -1.04 -19.98
C GLN A 14 -34.25 -0.28 -19.75
N ALA A 15 -34.41 0.38 -18.60
CA ALA A 15 -35.61 1.15 -18.29
C ALA A 15 -35.87 2.30 -19.28
N GLU A 16 -34.81 2.96 -19.77
CA GLU A 16 -34.91 3.99 -20.82
C GLU A 16 -35.29 3.41 -22.19
N GLN A 17 -34.77 2.23 -22.54
CA GLN A 17 -35.08 1.55 -23.81
C GLN A 17 -36.52 1.03 -23.86
N GLU A 18 -37.00 0.49 -22.74
CA GLU A 18 -38.36 -0.08 -22.62
C GLU A 18 -39.44 0.99 -22.42
N GLY A 19 -39.08 2.27 -22.31
CA GLY A 19 -40.03 3.35 -22.10
C GLY A 19 -40.69 3.31 -20.71
N SER A 20 -39.94 2.90 -19.69
CA SER A 20 -40.44 2.81 -18.31
C SER A 20 -40.99 4.17 -17.83
N PRO A 21 -42.02 4.16 -16.96
CA PRO A 21 -42.56 5.37 -16.35
C PRO A 21 -41.46 6.26 -15.75
N GLN A 22 -41.61 7.57 -15.90
CA GLN A 22 -40.60 8.56 -15.49
C GLN A 22 -40.20 8.44 -14.02
N HIS A 23 -41.13 8.07 -13.13
CA HIS A 23 -40.84 7.89 -11.71
C HIS A 23 -39.88 6.72 -11.45
N ILE A 24 -40.04 5.59 -12.16
CA ILE A 24 -39.16 4.41 -12.03
C ILE A 24 -37.78 4.71 -12.61
N ALA A 25 -37.72 5.36 -13.77
CA ALA A 25 -36.46 5.77 -14.38
C ALA A 25 -35.69 6.76 -13.48
N ALA A 26 -36.39 7.68 -12.81
CA ALA A 26 -35.79 8.61 -11.85
C ALA A 26 -35.22 7.88 -10.62
N GLU A 27 -35.92 6.87 -10.10
CA GLU A 27 -35.44 6.07 -8.96
C GLU A 27 -34.17 5.28 -9.31
N LEU A 28 -34.15 4.61 -10.47
CA LEU A 28 -32.97 3.87 -10.95
C LEU A 28 -31.77 4.80 -11.18
N LYS A 29 -32.00 6.00 -11.72
CA LYS A 29 -30.96 7.04 -11.85
C LYS A 29 -30.44 7.49 -10.49
N GLY A 30 -31.33 7.68 -9.51
CA GLY A 30 -30.97 8.00 -8.12
C GLY A 30 -30.09 6.92 -7.49
N LEU A 31 -30.41 5.65 -7.72
CA LEU A 31 -29.60 4.53 -7.25
C LEU A 31 -28.21 4.50 -7.90
N LEU A 32 -28.13 4.71 -9.21
CA LEU A 32 -26.85 4.81 -9.92
C LEU A 32 -26.00 5.98 -9.37
N GLN A 33 -26.60 7.15 -9.19
CA GLN A 33 -25.95 8.33 -8.59
C GLN A 33 -25.42 8.01 -7.20
N PHE A 34 -26.20 7.34 -6.35
CA PHE A 34 -25.77 6.90 -5.03
C PHE A 34 -24.54 6.00 -5.10
N HIS A 35 -24.53 5.01 -6.00
CA HIS A 35 -23.39 4.10 -6.14
C HIS A 35 -22.12 4.79 -6.63
N VAL A 36 -22.23 5.77 -7.53
CA VAL A 36 -21.10 6.57 -8.02
C VAL A 36 -20.58 7.51 -6.93
N ALA A 37 -21.48 8.23 -6.25
CA ALA A 37 -21.10 9.14 -5.17
C ALA A 37 -20.35 8.42 -4.05
N THR A 38 -20.91 7.30 -3.55
CA THR A 38 -20.30 6.51 -2.46
C THR A 38 -19.03 5.74 -2.86
N LEU A 39 -18.71 5.63 -4.17
CA LEU A 39 -17.39 5.17 -4.61
C LEU A 39 -16.32 6.22 -4.35
N MET A 40 -16.62 7.48 -4.61
CA MET A 40 -15.72 8.61 -4.43
C MET A 40 -15.62 9.01 -2.96
N ASP A 41 -16.78 9.19 -2.31
CA ASP A 41 -16.89 9.57 -0.91
C ASP A 41 -18.08 8.87 -0.23
N ASN A 42 -17.76 7.99 0.72
CA ASN A 42 -18.75 7.24 1.49
C ASN A 42 -19.02 7.86 2.88
N ASP A 43 -18.34 8.95 3.22
CA ASP A 43 -18.52 9.68 4.48
C ASP A 43 -19.27 11.01 4.24
N MET A 44 -20.07 11.08 3.17
CA MET A 44 -20.80 12.30 2.80
C MET A 44 -21.90 12.59 3.83
N ALA A 45 -21.92 13.81 4.37
CA ALA A 45 -22.92 14.22 5.35
C ALA A 45 -24.33 14.22 4.73
N GLY A 46 -25.31 13.68 5.47
CA GLY A 46 -26.71 13.64 5.04
C GLY A 46 -27.07 12.52 4.05
N ALA A 47 -26.10 11.71 3.59
CA ALA A 47 -26.35 10.54 2.75
C ALA A 47 -26.11 9.23 3.51
N PRO A 48 -26.89 8.17 3.23
CA PRO A 48 -26.67 6.87 3.85
C PRO A 48 -25.32 6.29 3.40
N GLN A 49 -24.62 5.61 4.30
CA GLN A 49 -23.36 4.97 3.95
C GLN A 49 -23.60 3.68 3.17
N ALA A 50 -22.81 3.46 2.11
CA ALA A 50 -22.78 2.17 1.45
C ALA A 50 -22.05 1.15 2.31
N LEU A 51 -22.76 0.09 2.70
CA LEU A 51 -22.24 -1.00 3.52
C LEU A 51 -21.87 -2.21 2.67
N GLN A 52 -20.88 -2.98 3.13
CA GLN A 52 -20.61 -4.33 2.62
C GLN A 52 -21.64 -5.31 3.19
N LYS A 53 -21.67 -6.54 2.64
CA LYS A 53 -22.55 -7.63 3.12
C LYS A 53 -22.41 -7.91 4.63
N GLY A 54 -21.25 -7.62 5.21
CA GLY A 54 -21.00 -7.74 6.66
C GLY A 54 -21.24 -6.46 7.47
N GLY A 55 -22.01 -5.50 6.95
CA GLY A 55 -22.36 -4.26 7.66
C GLY A 55 -21.23 -3.23 7.78
N ARG A 56 -20.01 -3.54 7.33
CA ARG A 56 -18.88 -2.60 7.36
C ARG A 56 -18.99 -1.57 6.25
N PRO A 57 -18.77 -0.26 6.51
CA PRO A 57 -18.74 0.75 5.47
C PRO A 57 -17.69 0.44 4.40
N ILE A 58 -18.04 0.66 3.14
CA ILE A 58 -17.10 0.50 2.02
C ILE A 58 -16.05 1.63 2.09
N LYS A 59 -14.77 1.27 1.99
CA LYS A 59 -13.66 2.23 1.96
C LYS A 59 -13.57 2.91 0.58
N ALA A 60 -14.17 4.09 0.47
CA ALA A 60 -14.17 4.95 -0.72
C ALA A 60 -12.76 5.48 -1.08
N ILE A 61 -12.62 6.01 -2.30
CA ILE A 61 -11.35 6.55 -2.80
C ILE A 61 -10.84 7.68 -1.90
N ARG A 62 -11.68 8.65 -1.57
CA ARG A 62 -11.32 9.74 -0.64
C ARG A 62 -10.84 9.20 0.71
N GLY A 63 -11.53 8.18 1.24
CA GLY A 63 -11.18 7.49 2.48
C GLY A 63 -9.85 6.73 2.44
N ARG A 64 -9.35 6.36 1.26
CA ARG A 64 -8.01 5.76 1.08
C ARG A 64 -6.91 6.81 1.01
N LEU A 65 -7.22 8.03 0.57
CA LEU A 65 -6.25 9.11 0.44
C LEU A 65 -6.04 9.87 1.77
N LYS A 66 -7.14 10.14 2.49
CA LYS A 66 -7.14 10.90 3.76
C LYS A 66 -6.74 10.05 4.96
N GLY A 67 -6.29 10.70 6.04
CA GLY A 67 -6.03 10.09 7.34
C GLY A 67 -4.58 9.70 7.60
N LYS A 68 -4.28 9.29 8.85
CA LYS A 68 -2.93 8.90 9.30
C LYS A 68 -2.37 7.71 8.52
N GLU A 69 -3.21 6.71 8.26
CA GLU A 69 -2.90 5.53 7.45
C GLU A 69 -3.36 5.68 5.99
N GLY A 70 -3.71 6.90 5.55
CA GLY A 70 -4.05 7.19 4.16
C GLY A 70 -2.82 7.19 3.27
N ARG A 71 -3.01 7.12 1.95
CA ARG A 71 -1.89 7.05 0.99
C ARG A 71 -0.93 8.25 1.08
N LEU A 72 -1.45 9.46 1.30
CA LEU A 72 -0.61 10.66 1.36
C LEU A 72 0.37 10.58 2.54
N ARG A 73 -0.14 10.37 3.76
CA ARG A 73 0.71 10.36 4.95
C ARG A 73 1.39 9.00 5.18
N GLY A 74 0.68 7.90 5.02
CA GLY A 74 1.17 6.55 5.33
C GLY A 74 2.00 5.89 4.24
N ASN A 75 2.00 6.40 3.00
CA ASN A 75 2.79 5.79 1.92
C ASN A 75 3.74 6.76 1.24
N LEU A 76 3.38 8.03 1.11
CA LEU A 76 4.26 9.03 0.47
C LEU A 76 5.16 9.73 1.48
N MET A 77 4.67 10.07 2.68
CA MET A 77 5.49 10.74 3.72
C MET A 77 6.27 9.77 4.61
N GLY A 78 5.88 8.49 4.66
CA GLY A 78 6.56 7.48 5.46
C GLY A 78 6.32 6.10 4.87
N LYS A 79 7.25 5.62 4.05
CA LYS A 79 7.19 4.30 3.44
C LYS A 79 8.05 3.32 4.22
N ARG A 80 7.68 2.04 4.18
CA ARG A 80 8.62 0.97 4.56
C ARG A 80 9.78 0.96 3.57
N VAL A 81 10.99 0.82 4.10
CA VAL A 81 12.22 0.82 3.31
C VAL A 81 12.88 -0.56 3.40
N ASP A 82 13.43 -0.99 2.28
CA ASP A 82 14.28 -2.17 2.22
C ASP A 82 15.69 -1.83 2.77
N PHE A 83 16.54 -2.85 2.95
CA PHE A 83 17.91 -2.69 3.48
C PHE A 83 17.98 -2.00 4.85
N SER A 84 17.05 -2.31 5.75
CA SER A 84 17.04 -1.83 7.12
C SER A 84 16.86 -2.97 8.12
N ALA A 85 17.48 -2.83 9.29
CA ALA A 85 17.35 -3.76 10.41
C ALA A 85 17.12 -3.00 11.72
N ARG A 86 16.53 -3.66 12.72
CA ARG A 86 16.29 -3.11 14.06
C ARG A 86 16.56 -4.17 15.12
N THR A 87 17.32 -3.81 16.15
CA THR A 87 17.63 -4.66 17.30
C THR A 87 17.71 -3.84 18.58
N VAL A 88 17.83 -4.51 19.73
CA VAL A 88 18.03 -3.89 21.05
C VAL A 88 19.46 -3.34 21.14
N ILE A 89 19.62 -2.18 21.77
CA ILE A 89 20.92 -1.53 22.00
C ILE A 89 21.56 -2.00 23.31
N THR A 90 22.88 -2.05 23.35
CA THR A 90 23.70 -2.26 24.56
C THR A 90 24.96 -1.41 24.43
N GLY A 91 25.40 -0.79 25.52
CA GLY A 91 26.61 0.06 25.50
C GLY A 91 27.88 -0.78 25.54
N ASP A 92 28.89 -0.38 24.76
CA ASP A 92 30.23 -0.96 24.77
C ASP A 92 31.27 0.17 24.89
N PRO A 93 32.10 0.20 25.96
CA PRO A 93 33.10 1.25 26.17
C PRO A 93 34.32 1.13 25.24
N ASN A 94 34.48 0.02 24.51
CA ASN A 94 35.63 -0.19 23.62
C ASN A 94 35.39 0.32 22.19
N LEU A 95 34.16 0.76 21.88
CA LEU A 95 33.83 1.33 20.57
C LEU A 95 34.12 2.84 20.54
N SER A 96 34.62 3.28 19.39
CA SER A 96 34.82 4.71 19.11
C SER A 96 33.46 5.42 18.97
N LEU A 97 33.48 6.76 19.08
CA LEU A 97 32.24 7.58 19.04
C LEU A 97 31.45 7.41 17.72
N ASP A 98 32.14 7.12 16.63
CA ASP A 98 31.61 6.95 15.28
C ASP A 98 31.35 5.49 14.88
N GLU A 99 31.57 4.54 15.80
CA GLU A 99 31.38 3.11 15.56
C GLU A 99 30.06 2.58 16.11
N VAL A 100 29.52 1.54 15.46
CA VAL A 100 28.33 0.81 15.92
C VAL A 100 28.53 -0.68 15.76
N GLY A 101 28.33 -1.44 16.84
CA GLY A 101 28.38 -2.90 16.81
C GLY A 101 27.20 -3.48 16.02
N VAL A 102 27.47 -4.17 14.90
CA VAL A 102 26.45 -4.85 14.11
C VAL A 102 26.57 -6.37 14.28
N PRO A 103 25.52 -7.07 14.75
CA PRO A 103 25.53 -8.52 14.84
C PRO A 103 25.77 -9.19 13.48
N VAL A 104 26.56 -10.29 13.47
CA VAL A 104 26.88 -11.05 12.25
C VAL A 104 25.62 -11.54 11.52
N SER A 105 24.55 -11.87 12.25
CA SER A 105 23.26 -12.27 11.65
C SER A 105 22.63 -11.15 10.81
N ILE A 106 22.72 -9.89 11.26
CA ILE A 106 22.23 -8.73 10.53
C ILE A 106 23.16 -8.42 9.35
N ALA A 107 24.48 -8.45 9.58
CA ALA A 107 25.49 -8.19 8.54
C ALA A 107 25.41 -9.20 7.37
N ARG A 108 25.05 -10.46 7.63
CA ARG A 108 24.82 -11.47 6.58
C ARG A 108 23.54 -11.25 5.77
N THR A 109 22.58 -10.48 6.31
CA THR A 109 21.29 -10.24 5.66
C THR A 109 21.29 -8.94 4.86
N LEU A 110 21.93 -7.90 5.38
CA LEU A 110 22.04 -6.61 4.70
C LEU A 110 23.15 -6.66 3.66
N THR A 111 22.84 -6.25 2.43
CA THR A 111 23.80 -6.23 1.32
C THR A 111 24.02 -4.81 0.81
N TYR A 112 25.18 -4.59 0.19
CA TYR A 112 25.52 -3.35 -0.50
C TYR A 112 25.97 -3.68 -1.93
N PRO A 113 25.37 -3.06 -2.96
CA PRO A 113 25.78 -3.30 -4.34
C PRO A 113 27.10 -2.56 -4.63
N GLU A 114 28.19 -3.31 -4.73
CA GLU A 114 29.49 -2.80 -5.17
C GLU A 114 29.74 -3.13 -6.64
N THR A 115 30.18 -2.14 -7.43
CA THR A 115 30.51 -2.37 -8.85
C THR A 115 31.93 -2.92 -8.98
N VAL A 116 32.12 -3.93 -9.83
CA VAL A 116 33.44 -4.55 -10.05
C VAL A 116 34.37 -3.57 -10.75
N THR A 117 35.57 -3.42 -10.20
CA THR A 117 36.67 -2.63 -10.71
C THR A 117 37.94 -3.49 -10.72
N PRO A 118 38.97 -3.12 -11.51
CA PRO A 118 40.25 -3.84 -11.50
C PRO A 118 40.90 -3.92 -10.12
N MET A 119 40.61 -2.98 -9.21
CA MET A 119 41.18 -2.92 -7.86
C MET A 119 40.47 -3.87 -6.87
N ASN A 120 39.16 -4.07 -7.01
CA ASN A 120 38.37 -4.88 -6.07
C ASN A 120 38.06 -6.30 -6.58
N ILE A 121 38.41 -6.65 -7.82
CA ILE A 121 38.05 -7.92 -8.45
C ILE A 121 38.49 -9.14 -7.62
N HIS A 122 39.71 -9.13 -7.08
CA HIS A 122 40.21 -10.24 -6.28
C HIS A 122 39.45 -10.38 -4.95
N LYS A 123 39.13 -9.25 -4.30
CA LYS A 123 38.38 -9.21 -3.06
C LYS A 123 36.93 -9.70 -3.27
N LEU A 124 36.24 -9.15 -4.27
CA LEU A 124 34.85 -9.52 -4.56
C LEU A 124 34.73 -10.99 -4.98
N HIS A 125 35.70 -11.50 -5.74
CA HIS A 125 35.74 -12.92 -6.10
C HIS A 125 35.83 -13.82 -4.86
N GLN A 126 36.63 -13.46 -3.87
CA GLN A 126 36.73 -14.20 -2.61
C GLN A 126 35.42 -14.15 -1.79
N LEU A 127 34.74 -12.99 -1.73
CA LEU A 127 33.45 -12.87 -1.04
C LEU A 127 32.40 -13.80 -1.66
N VAL A 128 32.32 -13.81 -3.00
CA VAL A 128 31.41 -14.72 -3.73
C VAL A 128 31.75 -16.19 -3.49
N GLN A 129 33.04 -16.55 -3.39
CA GLN A 129 33.48 -17.91 -3.06
C GLN A 129 33.07 -18.34 -1.63
N ASN A 130 33.12 -17.42 -0.67
CA ASN A 130 32.67 -17.69 0.71
C ASN A 130 31.15 -17.88 0.78
N GLY A 131 30.41 -17.20 -0.11
CA GLY A 131 28.97 -17.37 -0.27
C GLY A 131 28.14 -16.74 0.85
N PRO A 132 26.80 -16.88 0.79
CA PRO A 132 25.88 -16.06 1.60
C PRO A 132 25.80 -16.47 3.08
N LYS A 133 26.43 -17.58 3.49
CA LYS A 133 26.33 -18.12 4.86
C LYS A 133 27.53 -17.76 5.72
N GLU A 134 28.69 -17.50 5.12
CA GLU A 134 29.91 -17.18 5.83
C GLU A 134 30.17 -15.68 5.77
N HIS A 135 30.73 -15.12 6.86
CA HIS A 135 31.14 -13.71 6.89
C HIS A 135 32.66 -13.67 7.00
N PRO A 136 33.37 -12.90 6.15
CA PRO A 136 32.88 -12.00 5.11
C PRO A 136 32.51 -12.75 3.81
N GLY A 137 31.35 -12.46 3.21
CA GLY A 137 30.81 -13.10 2.01
C GLY A 137 29.88 -12.19 1.23
#